data_AF-A0A3L1GMI3-F1
#
_entry.id   AF-A0A3L1GMI3-F1
#
_cell.length_a   1.000
_cell.length_b   1.000
_cell.length_c   1.000
_cell.angle_alpha   90.00
_cell.angle_beta   90.00
_cell.angle_gamma   90.00
#
_symmetry.space_group_name_H-M   'P 1'
#
loop_
_entity.id
_entity.type
_entity.pdbx_description
1 polymer ?
#
loop_
_entity_poly.entity_id
_entity_poly.type
_entity_poly.pdbx_seq_one_letter_code
_entity_poly.pdbx_strand_id
1 'polypeptide(L)'
;MNLKKIATNIKNKIIETFNKLILEASKTPTQDEIKILERRSKKFNHSFFSYAVTGAIMVFCSQPLIKYANPMLILLSGLLLSIIIILLRMIYISQANAPWTTKKRSHVLVHFLSACFIASTLTLLYQAYDNNITHKLYCKNIQQLIEKRIETEKNISIFSGMQCTPAYDYSLFGFNLL
;
A
#
# COMPACT_ATOMS: atom_id res chain seq x y z
N MET A 1 -28.54 -40.90 -12.15
CA MET A 1 -28.76 -39.45 -11.96
C MET A 1 -28.70 -38.77 -13.33
N ASN A 2 -29.74 -38.04 -13.76
CA ASN A 2 -29.87 -37.61 -15.16
C ASN A 2 -29.20 -36.23 -15.39
N LEU A 3 -27.97 -36.25 -15.91
CA LEU A 3 -27.15 -35.07 -16.21
C LEU A 3 -27.87 -34.02 -17.07
N LYS A 4 -28.72 -34.46 -18.00
CA LYS A 4 -29.51 -33.58 -18.87
C LYS A 4 -30.52 -32.75 -18.07
N LYS A 5 -31.13 -33.34 -17.03
CA LYS A 5 -32.08 -32.65 -16.14
C LYS A 5 -31.38 -31.63 -15.24
N ILE A 6 -30.17 -31.95 -14.76
CA ILE A 6 -29.34 -31.04 -13.95
C ILE A 6 -28.91 -29.82 -14.77
N ALA A 7 -28.41 -30.05 -15.99
CA ALA A 7 -27.99 -28.97 -16.88
C ALA A 7 -29.14 -28.01 -17.22
N THR A 8 -30.33 -28.54 -17.52
CA THR A 8 -31.53 -27.73 -17.78
C THR A 8 -31.95 -26.90 -16.56
N ASN A 9 -31.93 -27.49 -15.36
CA ASN A 9 -32.26 -26.76 -14.14
C ASN A 9 -31.27 -25.63 -13.83
N ILE A 10 -29.97 -25.86 -14.02
CA ILE A 10 -28.93 -24.83 -13.84
C ILE A 10 -29.14 -23.70 -14.86
N LYS A 11 -29.36 -24.04 -16.14
CA LYS A 11 -29.62 -23.05 -17.20
C LYS A 11 -30.84 -22.18 -16.86
N ASN A 12 -31.95 -22.79 -16.45
CA ASN A 12 -33.16 -22.07 -16.10
C ASN A 12 -32.93 -21.14 -14.91
N LYS A 13 -32.20 -21.59 -13.88
CA LYS A 13 -31.87 -20.78 -12.70
C LYS A 13 -30.97 -19.59 -13.04
N ILE A 14 -30.01 -19.79 -13.96
CA ILE A 14 -29.16 -18.71 -14.47
C ILE A 14 -30.01 -17.67 -15.22
N ILE A 15 -30.87 -18.11 -16.14
CA ILE A 15 -31.75 -17.22 -16.92
C ILE A 15 -32.67 -16.43 -16.00
N GLU A 16 -33.30 -17.09 -15.02
CA GLU A 16 -34.18 -16.43 -14.05
C GLU A 16 -33.43 -15.37 -13.23
N THR A 17 -32.22 -15.68 -12.78
CA THR A 17 -31.37 -14.73 -12.04
C THR A 17 -30.99 -13.55 -12.93
N PHE A 18 -30.61 -13.81 -14.17
CA PHE A 18 -30.22 -12.78 -15.12
C PHE A 18 -31.39 -11.84 -15.46
N ASN A 19 -32.59 -12.38 -15.67
CA ASN A 19 -33.79 -11.60 -15.91
C ASN A 19 -34.18 -10.74 -14.70
N LYS A 20 -34.03 -11.25 -13.47
CA LYS A 20 -34.23 -10.45 -12.25
C LYS A 20 -33.25 -9.28 -12.17
N LEU A 21 -31.98 -9.52 -12.48
CA LEU A 21 -30.95 -8.48 -12.51
C LEU A 21 -31.22 -7.42 -13.59
N ILE A 22 -31.65 -7.82 -14.80
CA ILE A 22 -32.02 -6.89 -15.87
C ILE A 22 -33.20 -6.01 -15.43
N LEU A 23 -34.23 -6.62 -14.86
CA LEU A 23 -35.42 -5.89 -14.39
C LEU A 23 -35.05 -4.90 -13.28
N GLU A 24 -34.21 -5.31 -12.34
CA GLU A 24 -33.74 -4.47 -11.25
C GLU A 24 -32.83 -3.32 -11.74
N ALA A 25 -31.97 -3.58 -12.72
CA ALA A 25 -31.12 -2.56 -13.36
C ALA A 25 -31.93 -1.56 -14.21
N SER A 26 -33.07 -1.99 -14.77
CA SER A 26 -33.96 -1.13 -15.56
C SER A 26 -34.83 -0.20 -14.72
N LYS A 27 -34.93 -0.43 -13.40
CA LYS A 27 -35.68 0.45 -12.50
C LYS A 27 -34.96 1.78 -12.33
N THR A 28 -35.70 2.86 -12.50
CA THR A 28 -35.24 4.19 -12.10
C THR A 28 -35.13 4.23 -10.58
N PRO A 29 -33.95 4.55 -10.02
CA PRO A 29 -33.77 4.60 -8.57
C PRO A 29 -34.61 5.73 -7.97
N THR A 30 -35.19 5.46 -6.80
CA THR A 30 -35.97 6.45 -6.06
C THR A 30 -35.06 7.52 -5.43
N GLN A 31 -35.61 8.69 -5.13
CA GLN A 31 -34.87 9.78 -4.47
C GLN A 31 -34.26 9.36 -3.13
N ASP A 32 -34.93 8.47 -2.38
CA ASP A 32 -34.40 7.96 -1.11
C ASP A 32 -33.25 6.98 -1.30
N GLU A 33 -33.31 6.12 -2.31
CA GLU A 33 -32.19 5.24 -2.68
C GLU A 33 -30.97 6.04 -3.14
N ILE A 34 -31.18 7.11 -3.90
CA ILE A 34 -30.11 8.04 -4.32
C ILE A 34 -29.46 8.69 -3.08
N LYS A 35 -30.25 9.26 -2.16
CA LYS A 35 -29.74 9.86 -0.92
C LYS A 35 -28.99 8.86 -0.05
N ILE A 36 -29.46 7.61 0.04
CA ILE A 36 -28.78 6.55 0.79
C ILE A 36 -27.43 6.21 0.13
N LEU A 37 -27.40 6.11 -1.20
CA LEU A 37 -26.17 5.84 -1.95
C LEU A 37 -25.16 6.99 -1.82
N GLU A 38 -25.60 8.24 -1.87
CA GLU A 38 -24.75 9.41 -1.63
C GLU A 38 -24.12 9.39 -0.23
N ARG A 39 -24.91 9.09 0.81
CA ARG A 39 -24.37 8.94 2.18
C ARG A 39 -23.32 7.84 2.27
N ARG A 40 -23.54 6.71 1.60
CA ARG A 40 -22.59 5.58 1.55
C ARG A 40 -21.32 5.95 0.78
N SER A 41 -21.47 6.61 -0.36
CA SER A 41 -20.37 7.16 -1.16
C SER A 41 -19.53 8.14 -0.35
N LYS A 42 -20.16 9.06 0.38
CA LYS A 42 -19.47 10.01 1.26
C LYS A 42 -18.66 9.31 2.36
N LYS A 43 -19.22 8.26 2.99
CA LYS A 43 -18.50 7.45 3.99
C LYS A 43 -17.31 6.72 3.37
N PHE A 44 -17.50 6.06 2.23
CA PHE A 44 -16.42 5.41 1.50
C PHE A 44 -15.31 6.40 1.13
N ASN A 45 -15.66 7.53 0.52
CA ASN A 45 -14.71 8.55 0.11
C ASN A 45 -13.91 9.08 1.29
N HIS A 46 -14.56 9.37 2.42
CA HIS A 46 -13.85 9.79 3.62
C HIS A 46 -12.82 8.75 4.09
N SER A 47 -13.21 7.47 4.18
CA SER A 47 -12.27 6.40 4.52
C SER A 47 -11.18 6.27 3.47
N PHE A 48 -11.51 6.21 2.18
CA PHE A 48 -10.55 6.11 1.09
C PHE A 48 -9.51 7.24 1.14
N PHE A 49 -9.96 8.49 1.26
CA PHE A 49 -9.06 9.64 1.37
C PHE A 49 -8.17 9.54 2.61
N SER A 50 -8.69 9.11 3.76
CA SER A 50 -7.87 8.89 4.95
C SER A 50 -6.73 7.90 4.69
N TYR A 51 -7.01 6.75 4.06
CA TYR A 51 -5.98 5.75 3.76
C TYR A 51 -5.02 6.23 2.66
N ALA A 52 -5.51 6.88 1.61
CA ALA A 52 -4.70 7.40 0.51
C ALA A 52 -3.75 8.52 0.96
N VAL A 53 -4.26 9.50 1.73
CA VAL A 53 -3.45 10.59 2.28
C VAL A 53 -2.42 10.06 3.27
N THR A 54 -2.81 9.14 4.15
CA THR A 54 -1.85 8.50 5.09
C THR A 54 -0.75 7.76 4.33
N GLY A 55 -1.11 7.00 3.29
CA GLY A 55 -0.14 6.34 2.42
C GLY A 55 0.81 7.32 1.74
N ALA A 56 0.30 8.43 1.19
CA ALA A 56 1.10 9.46 0.56
C ALA A 56 2.08 10.14 1.54
N ILE A 57 1.62 10.48 2.75
CA ILE A 57 2.47 11.05 3.81
C ILE A 57 3.58 10.08 4.18
N MET A 58 3.27 8.79 4.36
CA MET A 58 4.28 7.78 4.70
C MET A 58 5.31 7.63 3.59
N VAL A 59 4.89 7.59 2.31
CA VAL A 59 5.81 7.54 1.17
C VAL A 59 6.70 8.78 1.16
N PHE A 60 6.13 9.98 1.31
CA PHE A 60 6.88 11.23 1.33
C PHE A 60 7.95 11.24 2.45
N CYS A 61 7.55 10.96 3.69
CA CYS A 61 8.47 10.92 4.83
C CYS A 61 9.54 9.83 4.70
N SER A 62 9.27 8.75 3.96
CA SER A 62 10.19 7.64 3.77
C SER A 62 11.02 7.70 2.50
N GLN A 63 10.78 8.66 1.58
CA GLN A 63 11.56 8.86 0.35
C GLN A 63 13.09 8.74 0.53
N PRO A 64 13.75 9.38 1.52
CA PRO A 64 15.19 9.25 1.67
C PRO A 64 15.65 7.84 2.05
N LEU A 65 14.77 7.04 2.67
CA LEU A 65 15.03 5.68 3.11
C LEU A 65 14.58 4.62 2.10
N ILE A 66 13.58 4.91 1.26
CA ILE A 66 13.01 3.95 0.29
C ILE A 66 14.07 3.34 -0.62
N LYS A 67 15.11 4.10 -1.01
CA LYS A 67 16.21 3.58 -1.83
C LYS A 67 17.04 2.47 -1.15
N TYR A 68 16.96 2.35 0.17
CA TYR A 68 17.60 1.30 0.97
C TYR A 68 16.62 0.22 1.44
N ALA A 69 15.33 0.38 1.14
CA ALA A 69 14.32 -0.59 1.49
C ALA A 69 14.30 -1.76 0.49
N ASN A 70 13.90 -2.93 0.97
CA ASN A 70 13.74 -4.09 0.10
C ASN A 70 12.53 -3.88 -0.84
N PRO A 71 12.71 -3.92 -2.18
CA PRO A 71 11.63 -3.65 -3.13
C PRO A 71 10.48 -4.66 -3.03
N MET A 72 10.74 -5.91 -2.62
CA MET A 72 9.70 -6.92 -2.41
C MET A 72 8.80 -6.55 -1.23
N LEU A 73 9.36 -5.97 -0.17
CA LEU A 73 8.58 -5.52 0.98
C LEU A 73 7.76 -4.27 0.63
N ILE A 74 8.31 -3.34 -0.16
CA ILE A 74 7.57 -2.18 -0.68
C ILE A 74 6.34 -2.67 -1.46
N LEU A 75 6.54 -3.62 -2.38
CA LEU A 75 5.46 -4.19 -3.18
C LEU A 75 4.39 -4.86 -2.32
N LEU A 76 4.80 -5.66 -1.33
CA LEU A 76 3.88 -6.34 -0.41
C LEU A 76 3.05 -5.34 0.41
N SER A 77 3.68 -4.29 0.95
CA SER A 77 2.96 -3.24 1.68
C SER A 77 1.97 -2.49 0.77
N GLY A 78 2.34 -2.20 -0.47
CA GLY A 78 1.44 -1.58 -1.46
C GLY A 78 0.25 -2.46 -1.85
N LEU A 79 0.48 -3.76 -2.05
CA LEU A 79 -0.58 -4.74 -2.30
C LEU A 79 -1.54 -4.82 -1.12
N LEU A 80 -1.03 -4.82 0.10
CA LEU A 80 -1.83 -4.91 1.30
C LEU A 80 -2.72 -3.68 1.50
N LEU A 81 -2.20 -2.48 1.24
CA LEU A 81 -2.98 -1.24 1.20
C LEU A 81 -4.08 -1.29 0.14
N SER A 82 -3.78 -1.82 -1.04
CA SER A 82 -4.74 -1.96 -2.14
C SER A 82 -5.89 -2.90 -1.76
N ILE A 83 -5.59 -4.02 -1.11
CA ILE A 83 -6.60 -4.97 -0.61
C ILE A 83 -7.50 -4.30 0.44
N ILE A 84 -6.92 -3.53 1.38
CA ILE A 84 -7.70 -2.78 2.38
C ILE A 84 -8.70 -1.84 1.70
N ILE A 85 -8.27 -1.09 0.68
CA ILE A 85 -9.14 -0.18 -0.07
C ILE A 85 -10.28 -0.92 -0.78
N ILE A 86 -9.99 -2.07 -1.41
CA ILE A 86 -11.01 -2.91 -2.07
C ILE A 86 -12.04 -3.41 -1.06
N LEU A 87 -11.59 -3.88 0.11
CA LEU A 87 -12.47 -4.33 1.18
C LEU A 87 -13.34 -3.19 1.73
N LEU A 88 -12.77 -1.99 1.92
CA LEU A 88 -13.53 -0.81 2.32
C LEU A 88 -14.64 -0.46 1.32
N ARG A 89 -14.35 -0.54 0.02
CA ARG A 89 -15.35 -0.34 -1.03
C ARG A 89 -16.46 -1.39 -0.94
N MET A 90 -16.10 -2.66 -0.73
CA MET A 90 -17.08 -3.72 -0.55
C MET A 90 -17.96 -3.49 0.68
N ILE A 91 -17.40 -3.05 1.80
CA ILE A 91 -18.17 -2.80 3.03
C ILE A 91 -19.18 -1.65 2.85
N TYR A 92 -18.71 -0.52 2.33
CA TYR A 92 -19.52 0.70 2.30
C TYR A 92 -20.46 0.79 1.10
N ILE A 93 -20.12 0.16 -0.02
CA ILE A 93 -20.91 0.23 -1.26
C ILE A 93 -21.60 -1.12 -1.54
N SER A 94 -20.83 -2.19 -1.77
CA SER A 94 -21.37 -3.46 -2.28
C SER A 94 -22.17 -4.27 -1.26
N GLN A 95 -21.75 -4.29 0.00
CA GLN A 95 -22.34 -5.07 1.09
C GLN A 95 -23.15 -4.19 2.05
N ALA A 96 -23.52 -2.99 1.64
CA ALA A 96 -24.19 -2.03 2.51
C ALA A 96 -25.58 -2.53 2.97
N ASN A 97 -26.21 -3.45 2.25
CA ASN A 97 -27.46 -4.12 2.64
C ASN A 97 -27.25 -5.55 3.20
N ALA A 98 -26.00 -6.01 3.29
CA ALA A 98 -25.70 -7.36 3.79
C ALA A 98 -26.03 -7.50 5.29
N PRO A 99 -26.26 -8.75 5.77
CA PRO A 99 -26.49 -9.04 7.17
C PRO A 99 -25.37 -8.49 8.06
N TRP A 100 -25.72 -8.14 9.29
CA TRP A 100 -24.77 -7.58 10.26
C TRP A 100 -23.55 -8.51 10.50
N THR A 101 -23.76 -9.82 10.49
CA THR A 101 -22.71 -10.83 10.65
C THR A 101 -21.66 -10.76 9.54
N THR A 102 -22.07 -10.61 8.27
CA THR A 102 -21.18 -10.45 7.12
C THR A 102 -20.39 -9.15 7.21
N LYS A 103 -21.07 -8.05 7.55
CA LYS A 103 -20.42 -6.74 7.73
C LYS A 103 -19.38 -6.76 8.86
N LYS A 104 -19.72 -7.36 10.01
CA LYS A 104 -18.81 -7.48 11.16
C LYS A 104 -17.54 -8.24 10.78
N ARG A 105 -17.66 -9.37 10.06
CA ARG A 105 -16.50 -10.14 9.58
C ARG A 105 -15.61 -9.31 8.66
N SER A 106 -16.20 -8.58 7.70
CA SER A 106 -15.45 -7.72 6.78
C SER A 106 -14.74 -6.57 7.52
N HIS A 107 -15.38 -5.94 8.51
CA HIS A 107 -14.73 -4.91 9.34
C HIS A 107 -13.56 -5.47 10.17
N VAL A 108 -13.73 -6.63 10.80
CA VAL A 108 -12.65 -7.30 11.55
C VAL A 108 -11.46 -7.60 10.63
N LEU A 109 -11.73 -8.09 9.41
CA LEU A 109 -10.69 -8.35 8.42
C LEU A 109 -9.94 -7.07 8.02
N VAL A 110 -10.64 -5.95 7.82
CA VAL A 110 -10.01 -4.66 7.52
C VAL A 110 -9.11 -4.18 8.66
N HIS A 111 -9.54 -4.33 9.92
CA HIS A 111 -8.72 -3.96 11.07
C HIS A 111 -7.48 -4.85 11.20
N PHE A 112 -7.64 -6.16 11.02
CA PHE A 112 -6.52 -7.10 11.01
C PHE A 112 -5.50 -6.76 9.92
N LEU A 113 -5.97 -6.54 8.68
CA LEU A 113 -5.09 -6.14 7.59
C LEU A 113 -4.45 -4.77 7.83
N SER A 114 -5.16 -3.82 8.42
CA SER A 114 -4.58 -2.52 8.79
C SER A 114 -3.45 -2.67 9.81
N ALA A 115 -3.58 -3.58 10.78
CA ALA A 115 -2.51 -3.88 11.73
C ALA A 115 -1.30 -4.53 11.02
N CYS A 116 -1.53 -5.49 10.13
CA CYS A 116 -0.47 -6.08 9.30
C CYS A 116 0.23 -5.04 8.42
N PHE A 117 -0.51 -4.09 7.85
CA PHE A 117 0.03 -3.01 7.05
C PHE A 117 0.99 -2.14 7.85
N ILE A 118 0.56 -1.71 9.04
CA ILE A 118 1.37 -0.89 9.95
C ILE A 118 2.64 -1.66 10.35
N ALA A 119 2.50 -2.91 10.77
CA ALA A 119 3.65 -3.75 11.14
C ALA A 119 4.64 -3.89 9.97
N SER A 120 4.15 -4.23 8.77
CA SER A 120 5.01 -4.38 7.58
C SER A 120 5.75 -3.09 7.22
N THR A 121 5.06 -1.95 7.33
CA THR A 121 5.64 -0.64 7.03
C THR A 121 6.72 -0.27 8.05
N LEU A 122 6.47 -0.52 9.34
CA LEU A 122 7.46 -0.30 10.40
C LEU A 122 8.71 -1.18 10.22
N THR A 123 8.53 -2.46 9.91
CA THR A 123 9.65 -3.37 9.62
C THR A 123 10.45 -2.90 8.41
N LEU A 124 9.77 -2.48 7.34
CA LEU A 124 10.41 -1.95 6.14
C LEU A 124 11.23 -0.70 6.44
N LEU A 125 10.67 0.25 7.20
CA LEU A 125 11.36 1.48 7.60
C LEU A 125 12.57 1.19 8.48
N TYR A 126 12.44 0.26 9.43
CA TYR A 126 13.54 -0.15 10.30
C TYR A 126 14.70 -0.76 9.48
N GLN A 127 14.40 -1.71 8.58
CA GLN A 127 15.42 -2.31 7.71
C GLN A 127 16.07 -1.28 6.78
N ALA A 128 15.27 -0.39 6.21
CA ALA A 128 15.78 0.68 5.35
C ALA A 128 16.71 1.64 6.11
N TYR A 129 16.38 1.94 7.38
CA TYR A 129 17.22 2.75 8.25
C TYR A 129 18.55 2.07 8.58
N ASP A 130 18.53 0.78 8.92
CA ASP A 130 19.75 0.01 9.21
C ASP A 130 20.65 -0.12 7.98
N ASN A 131 20.05 -0.40 6.81
CA ASN A 131 20.75 -0.42 5.53
C ASN A 131 21.37 0.95 5.18
N ASN A 132 20.66 2.05 5.45
CA ASN A 132 21.19 3.40 5.26
C ASN A 132 22.42 3.67 6.15
N ILE A 133 22.38 3.27 7.42
CA ILE A 133 23.55 3.41 8.33
C ILE A 133 24.73 2.60 7.80
N THR A 134 24.49 1.33 7.46
CA THR A 134 25.52 0.43 6.94
C THR A 134 26.14 0.99 5.65
N HIS A 135 25.30 1.48 4.74
CA HIS A 135 25.75 2.11 3.50
C HIS A 135 26.59 3.36 3.76
N LYS A 136 26.15 4.26 4.66
CA LYS A 136 26.92 5.46 5.03
C LYS A 136 28.28 5.11 5.63
N LEU A 137 28.35 4.10 6.50
CA LEU A 137 29.60 3.64 7.10
C LEU A 137 30.55 3.06 6.03
N TYR A 138 30.01 2.26 5.12
CA TYR A 138 30.78 1.72 4.00
C TYR A 138 31.34 2.82 3.09
N CYS A 139 30.50 3.80 2.70
CA CYS A 139 30.93 4.95 1.92
C CYS A 139 32.02 5.76 2.62
N LYS A 140 31.90 5.99 3.95
CA LYS A 140 32.92 6.68 4.74
C LYS A 140 34.26 5.93 4.72
N ASN A 141 34.23 4.61 4.85
CA ASN A 141 35.45 3.81 4.81
C ASN A 141 36.14 3.87 3.43
N ILE A 142 35.37 3.81 2.33
CA ILE A 142 35.92 3.97 0.98
C ILE A 142 36.50 5.38 0.79
N GLN A 143 35.80 6.41 1.26
CA GLN A 143 36.31 7.78 1.19
C GLN A 143 37.65 7.92 1.91
N GLN A 144 37.81 7.33 3.09
CA GLN A 144 39.10 7.32 3.81
C GLN A 144 40.22 6.60 3.05
N LEU A 145 39.91 5.54 2.31
CA LEU A 145 40.91 4.86 1.46
C LEU A 145 41.34 5.74 0.29
N ILE A 146 40.40 6.46 -0.33
CA ILE A 146 40.66 7.45 -1.39
C ILE A 146 41.54 8.59 -0.86
N GLU A 147 41.20 9.14 0.31
CA GLU A 147 41.97 10.22 0.96
C GLU A 147 43.40 9.79 1.30
N LYS A 148 43.59 8.53 1.72
CA LYS A 148 44.92 7.93 1.96
C LYS A 148 45.66 7.50 0.68
N ARG A 149 45.07 7.75 -0.50
CA ARG A 149 45.60 7.37 -1.82
C ARG A 149 45.87 5.87 -1.99
N ILE A 150 45.06 5.02 -1.33
CA ILE A 150 45.16 3.57 -1.44
C ILE A 150 44.20 3.10 -2.54
N GLU A 151 44.71 2.42 -3.57
CA GLU A 151 43.92 1.88 -4.70
C GLU A 151 42.90 2.89 -5.25
N THR A 152 43.31 4.15 -5.40
CA THR A 152 42.43 5.32 -5.57
C THR A 152 41.42 5.16 -6.71
N GLU A 153 41.85 4.73 -7.90
CA GLU A 153 40.95 4.57 -9.06
C GLU A 153 39.87 3.52 -8.83
N LYS A 154 40.25 2.37 -8.26
CA LYS A 154 39.32 1.29 -7.90
C LYS A 154 38.32 1.77 -6.85
N ASN A 155 38.80 2.45 -5.82
CA ASN A 155 37.94 2.94 -4.74
C ASN A 155 37.01 4.07 -5.20
N ILE A 156 37.46 4.97 -6.09
CA ILE A 156 36.60 5.98 -6.73
C ILE A 156 35.50 5.32 -7.56
N SER A 157 35.84 4.30 -8.35
CA SER A 157 34.87 3.55 -9.15
C SER A 157 33.79 2.91 -8.26
N ILE A 158 34.18 2.26 -7.16
CA ILE A 158 33.23 1.68 -6.19
C ILE A 158 32.39 2.78 -5.52
N PHE A 159 33.00 3.89 -5.09
CA PHE A 159 32.31 5.00 -4.45
C PHE A 159 31.22 5.59 -5.35
N SER A 160 31.56 5.83 -6.63
CA SER A 160 30.62 6.34 -7.62
C SER A 160 29.54 5.31 -7.97
N GLY A 161 29.90 4.04 -8.16
CA GLY A 161 28.97 2.96 -8.50
C GLY A 161 27.95 2.70 -7.39
N MET A 162 28.34 2.89 -6.13
CA MET A 162 27.47 2.79 -4.96
C MET A 162 26.63 4.06 -4.72
N GLN A 163 26.78 5.11 -5.55
CA GLN A 163 26.12 6.40 -5.36
C GLN A 163 26.40 7.01 -3.98
N CYS A 164 27.60 6.78 -3.46
CA CYS A 164 28.03 7.37 -2.20
C CYS A 164 28.07 8.90 -2.33
N THR A 165 27.70 9.59 -1.25
CA THR A 165 27.85 11.05 -1.15
C THR A 165 29.08 11.35 -0.30
N PRO A 166 29.98 12.24 -0.75
CA PRO A 166 31.15 12.62 0.03
C PRO A 166 30.70 13.22 1.36
N ALA A 167 31.21 12.66 2.45
CA ALA A 167 31.04 13.20 3.79
C ALA A 167 32.11 14.27 4.00
N TYR A 168 31.71 15.53 3.91
CA TYR A 168 32.57 16.65 4.26
C TYR A 168 32.54 16.86 5.78
N ASP A 169 33.70 17.12 6.37
CA ASP A 169 33.75 17.56 7.76
C ASP A 169 33.27 19.01 7.81
N TYR A 170 32.06 19.23 8.34
CA TYR A 170 31.44 20.56 8.41
C TYR A 170 32.20 21.53 9.33
N SER A 171 33.13 21.02 10.16
CA SER A 171 34.06 21.87 10.92
C SER A 171 34.96 22.73 10.01
N LEU A 172 35.22 22.30 8.76
CA LEU A 172 35.96 23.09 7.76
C LEU A 172 35.13 24.21 7.13
N PHE A 173 33.80 24.15 7.22
CA PHE A 173 32.91 25.15 6.62
C PHE A 173 32.35 26.16 7.63
N GLY A 174 32.75 26.08 8.91
CA GLY A 174 32.39 27.08 9.93
C GLY A 174 30.90 27.13 10.31
N PHE A 175 30.06 26.22 9.81
CA PHE A 175 28.65 26.15 10.16
C PHE A 175 28.44 25.21 11.35
N ASN A 176 28.44 25.78 12.55
CA ASN A 176 27.84 25.16 13.73
C ASN A 176 26.30 25.19 13.55
N LEU A 177 25.71 24.09 13.10
CA LEU A 177 24.27 23.88 13.19
C LEU A 177 23.95 23.25 14.56
N LEU A 178 23.55 24.13 15.48
CA LEU A 178 22.84 23.83 16.72
C LEU A 178 21.46 23.23 16.44
#